data_AF-A0A925YJE0-F1
#
_entry.id   AF-A0A925YJE0-F1
#
_cell.length_a   1.000
_cell.length_b   1.000
_cell.length_c   1.000
_cell.angle_alpha   90.00
_cell.angle_beta   90.00
_cell.angle_gamma   90.00
#
_symmetry.space_group_name_H-M   'P 1'
#
loop_
_entity.id
_entity.type
_entity.pdbx_description
1 polymer ?
#
loop_
_entity_poly.entity_id
_entity_poly.type
_entity_poly.pdbx_seq_one_letter_code
_entity_poly.pdbx_strand_id
1 'polypeptide(L)'
;MNSSRLKPFIRLGAIFTAMAVMGIITGTRMQQRGQWLPEVPNEIGPWRAIDVPLESTTVKLLGEPKTLGRQYKNPFDEPVDVHIISGESFDAYHEPAMCMSGYGFTLTAQLFPKVFDKDNTARAMVLKHEDSGVRVLMLFWVQYEDGTTSGIGDMHAYADISQRMKVGWNTVMNGKQCVIVRAYTRIAPGDTTGAQARRNLYEVSRGMYQGIKGDGSIWRNRSSKLAQAAGGSSDDAS
;
A
#
# COMPACT_ATOMS: atom_id res chain seq x y z
N MET A 1 31.43 21.88 -42.59
CA MET A 1 30.31 21.73 -41.61
C MET A 1 30.84 22.00 -40.22
N ASN A 2 30.30 22.99 -39.50
CA ASN A 2 30.79 23.41 -38.20
C ASN A 2 30.52 22.35 -37.12
N SER A 3 31.57 21.78 -36.54
CA SER A 3 31.51 20.80 -35.43
C SER A 3 30.86 21.34 -34.15
N SER A 4 30.62 22.66 -34.07
CA SER A 4 29.95 23.31 -32.94
C SER A 4 28.44 23.02 -32.87
N ARG A 5 27.77 22.71 -33.99
CA ARG A 5 26.33 22.40 -34.01
C ARG A 5 26.00 20.95 -33.64
N LEU A 6 26.97 20.04 -33.60
CA LEU A 6 26.75 18.61 -33.28
C LEU A 6 26.71 18.33 -31.76
N LYS A 7 27.44 19.13 -30.96
CA LYS A 7 27.55 18.98 -29.50
C LYS A 7 26.21 18.98 -28.73
N PRO A 8 25.21 19.84 -29.04
CA PRO A 8 23.94 19.82 -28.31
C PRO A 8 23.13 18.54 -28.56
N PHE A 9 23.15 17.99 -29.79
CA PHE A 9 22.43 16.76 -30.11
C PHE A 9 23.01 15.53 -29.40
N ILE A 10 24.33 15.42 -29.31
CA ILE A 10 25.00 14.35 -28.56
C ILE A 10 24.66 14.41 -27.07
N ARG A 11 24.64 15.61 -26.48
CA ARG A 11 24.26 15.80 -25.06
C ARG A 11 22.80 15.41 -24.81
N LEU A 12 21.89 15.83 -25.70
CA LEU A 12 20.47 15.49 -25.59
C LEU A 12 20.25 13.96 -25.69
N GLY A 13 20.92 13.30 -26.65
CA GLY A 13 20.87 11.85 -26.80
C GLY A 13 21.40 11.10 -25.57
N ALA A 14 22.49 11.59 -24.96
CA ALA A 14 23.03 11.02 -23.72
C ALA A 14 22.04 11.15 -22.54
N ILE A 15 21.35 12.29 -22.41
CA ILE A 15 20.33 12.50 -21.37
C ILE A 15 19.17 11.51 -21.55
N PHE A 16 18.62 11.39 -22.77
CA PHE A 16 17.53 10.45 -23.02
C PHE A 16 17.95 8.99 -22.78
N THR A 17 19.17 8.62 -23.17
CA THR A 17 19.71 7.28 -22.91
C THR A 17 19.85 7.03 -21.41
N ALA A 18 20.39 7.97 -20.66
CA ALA A 18 20.52 7.87 -19.20
C ALA A 18 19.15 7.75 -18.52
N MET A 19 18.15 8.52 -18.96
CA MET A 19 16.78 8.43 -18.46
C MET A 19 16.14 7.07 -18.76
N ALA A 20 16.32 6.53 -19.97
CA ALA A 20 15.80 5.22 -20.35
C ALA A 20 16.45 4.10 -19.52
N VAL A 21 17.78 4.12 -19.35
CA VAL A 21 18.51 3.15 -18.53
C VAL A 21 18.08 3.24 -17.06
N MET A 22 17.95 4.45 -16.51
CA MET A 22 17.42 4.63 -15.16
C MET A 22 15.99 4.10 -15.03
N GLY A 23 15.13 4.33 -16.03
CA GLY A 23 13.77 3.81 -16.07
C GLY A 23 13.73 2.27 -16.02
N ILE A 24 14.56 1.60 -16.84
CA ILE A 24 14.68 0.14 -16.85
C ILE A 24 15.16 -0.36 -15.48
N ILE A 25 16.27 0.17 -14.95
CA ILE A 25 16.83 -0.25 -13.66
C ILE A 25 15.81 -0.06 -12.53
N THR A 26 15.09 1.06 -12.52
CA THR A 26 14.06 1.38 -11.53
C THR A 26 12.89 0.39 -11.61
N GLY A 27 12.39 0.14 -12.83
CA GLY A 27 11.29 -0.80 -13.06
C GLY A 27 11.65 -2.23 -12.66
N THR A 28 12.82 -2.74 -13.06
CA THR A 28 13.26 -4.08 -12.68
C THR A 28 13.46 -4.21 -11.17
N ARG A 29 14.02 -3.18 -10.53
CA ARG A 29 14.16 -3.17 -9.06
C ARG A 29 12.80 -3.15 -8.38
N MET A 30 11.84 -2.33 -8.80
CA MET A 30 10.49 -2.32 -8.22
C MET A 30 9.81 -3.68 -8.38
N GLN A 31 9.86 -4.28 -9.57
CA GLN A 31 9.22 -5.56 -9.82
C GLN A 31 9.84 -6.69 -8.98
N GLN A 32 11.16 -6.72 -8.81
CA GLN A 32 11.83 -7.71 -7.97
C GLN A 32 11.58 -7.49 -6.48
N ARG A 33 11.52 -6.21 -6.07
CA ARG A 33 11.47 -5.82 -4.66
C ARG A 33 10.05 -5.83 -4.12
N GLY A 34 9.08 -5.29 -4.85
CA GLY A 34 7.68 -5.16 -4.43
C GLY A 34 6.91 -6.47 -4.28
N GLN A 35 7.58 -7.61 -4.32
CA GLN A 35 7.00 -8.94 -4.20
C GLN A 35 6.62 -9.31 -2.76
N TRP A 36 6.95 -8.47 -1.78
CA TRP A 36 6.61 -8.71 -0.38
C TRP A 36 5.11 -8.52 -0.17
N LEU A 37 4.46 -9.62 0.19
CA LEU A 37 3.10 -9.66 0.68
C LEU A 37 3.18 -10.35 2.05
N PRO A 38 2.88 -9.64 3.15
CA PRO A 38 3.09 -10.16 4.49
C PRO A 38 2.14 -11.31 4.79
N GLU A 39 2.61 -12.26 5.59
CA GLU A 39 1.70 -13.17 6.29
C GLU A 39 0.90 -12.37 7.32
N VAL A 40 -0.41 -12.56 7.33
CA VAL A 40 -1.31 -11.80 8.21
C VAL A 40 -2.13 -12.73 9.10
N PRO A 41 -2.53 -12.28 10.29
CA PRO A 41 -3.08 -13.17 11.28
C PRO A 41 -4.45 -13.71 10.85
N ASN A 42 -4.67 -15.00 11.05
CA ASN A 42 -5.98 -15.62 10.85
C ASN A 42 -6.97 -15.20 11.95
N GLU A 43 -6.47 -14.72 13.09
CA GLU A 43 -7.27 -14.27 14.23
C GLU A 43 -6.71 -12.96 14.82
N ILE A 44 -7.60 -12.03 15.16
CA ILE A 44 -7.25 -10.78 15.85
C ILE A 44 -8.14 -10.71 17.09
N GLY A 45 -7.63 -11.08 18.27
CA GLY A 45 -8.47 -11.18 19.45
C GLY A 45 -9.67 -12.10 19.21
N PRO A 46 -10.93 -11.66 19.39
CA PRO A 46 -12.11 -12.47 19.11
C PRO A 46 -12.49 -12.55 17.61
N TRP A 47 -11.77 -11.85 16.73
CA TRP A 47 -12.07 -11.77 15.31
C TRP A 47 -11.44 -12.94 14.55
N ARG A 48 -12.22 -13.59 13.69
CA ARG A 48 -11.75 -14.68 12.81
C ARG A 48 -11.79 -14.24 11.35
N ALA A 49 -10.71 -14.52 10.64
CA ALA A 49 -10.59 -14.22 9.22
C ALA A 49 -11.20 -15.32 8.35
N ILE A 50 -11.83 -14.92 7.26
CA ILE A 50 -12.07 -15.73 6.07
C ILE A 50 -11.40 -15.06 4.88
N ASP A 51 -10.80 -15.84 3.99
CA ASP A 51 -10.19 -15.31 2.79
C ASP A 51 -11.28 -14.86 1.81
N VAL A 52 -11.19 -13.61 1.37
CA VAL A 52 -12.10 -12.95 0.43
C VAL A 52 -11.22 -12.19 -0.57
N PRO A 53 -10.73 -12.86 -1.63
CA PRO A 53 -9.80 -12.24 -2.56
C PRO A 53 -10.46 -11.06 -3.29
N LEU A 54 -9.64 -10.08 -3.69
CA LEU A 54 -10.08 -9.00 -4.56
C LEU A 54 -10.58 -9.57 -5.90
N GLU A 55 -11.61 -8.93 -6.47
CA GLU A 55 -12.10 -9.30 -7.79
C GLU A 55 -10.99 -9.18 -8.84
N SER A 56 -10.95 -10.12 -9.77
CA SER A 56 -9.92 -10.16 -10.83
C SER A 56 -9.86 -8.87 -11.65
N THR A 57 -11.02 -8.23 -11.87
CA THR A 57 -11.11 -6.95 -12.59
C THR A 57 -10.44 -5.83 -11.80
N THR A 58 -10.66 -5.77 -10.48
CA THR A 58 -9.98 -4.81 -9.62
C THR A 58 -8.46 -5.06 -9.60
N VAL A 59 -8.01 -6.31 -9.50
CA VAL A 59 -6.58 -6.65 -9.53
C VAL A 59 -5.94 -6.19 -10.84
N LYS A 60 -6.59 -6.40 -11.99
CA LYS A 60 -6.11 -5.91 -13.30
C LYS A 60 -6.00 -4.39 -13.34
N LEU A 61 -6.99 -3.68 -12.81
CA LEU A 61 -6.95 -2.21 -12.75
C LEU A 61 -5.83 -1.67 -11.87
N LEU A 62 -5.37 -2.43 -10.88
CA LEU A 62 -4.22 -2.09 -10.03
C LEU A 62 -2.86 -2.44 -10.67
N GLY A 63 -2.83 -2.96 -11.90
CA GLY A 63 -1.61 -3.42 -12.58
C GLY A 63 -1.16 -4.82 -12.17
N GLU A 64 -2.11 -5.70 -11.84
CA GLU A 64 -1.90 -7.09 -11.42
C GLU A 64 -0.98 -7.31 -10.21
N PRO A 65 -1.07 -6.51 -9.14
CA PRO A 65 -0.20 -6.68 -7.99
C PRO A 65 -0.53 -7.97 -7.23
N LYS A 66 0.43 -8.45 -6.43
CA LYS A 66 0.11 -9.40 -5.36
C LYS A 66 -0.89 -8.78 -4.39
N THR A 67 -1.94 -9.52 -4.10
CA THR A 67 -2.99 -9.08 -3.17
C THR A 67 -3.39 -10.18 -2.21
N LEU A 68 -3.85 -9.76 -1.04
CA LEU A 68 -4.53 -10.58 -0.07
C LEU A 68 -5.77 -9.85 0.41
N GLY A 69 -6.93 -10.50 0.32
CA GLY A 69 -8.18 -9.96 0.84
C GLY A 69 -8.76 -10.89 1.90
N ARG A 70 -9.24 -10.30 3.00
CA ARG A 70 -9.81 -11.02 4.14
C ARG A 70 -11.00 -10.28 4.70
N GLN A 71 -11.97 -11.03 5.19
CA GLN A 71 -13.03 -10.49 6.02
C GLN A 71 -12.87 -11.04 7.44
N TYR A 72 -12.73 -10.13 8.40
CA TYR A 72 -12.70 -10.46 9.82
C TYR A 72 -14.10 -10.35 10.40
N LYS A 73 -14.57 -11.40 11.07
CA LYS A 73 -15.87 -11.43 11.75
C LYS A 73 -15.68 -11.63 13.24
N ASN A 74 -16.40 -10.86 14.05
CA ASN A 74 -16.45 -11.06 15.49
C ASN A 74 -17.58 -12.04 15.89
N PRO A 75 -17.72 -12.40 17.19
CA PRO A 75 -18.77 -13.31 17.65
C PRO A 75 -20.21 -12.81 17.44
N PHE A 76 -20.40 -11.53 17.10
CA PHE A 76 -21.69 -10.93 16.77
C PHE A 76 -21.95 -10.86 15.25
N ASP A 77 -21.11 -11.51 14.45
CA ASP A 77 -21.14 -11.55 12.99
C ASP A 77 -20.95 -10.16 12.32
N GLU A 78 -20.34 -9.22 13.04
CA GLU A 78 -20.00 -7.91 12.49
C GLU A 78 -18.74 -8.04 11.62
N PRO A 79 -18.75 -7.58 10.35
CA PRO A 79 -17.61 -7.74 9.46
C PRO A 79 -16.69 -6.52 9.40
N VAL A 80 -15.39 -6.75 9.24
CA VAL A 80 -14.40 -5.78 8.77
C VAL A 80 -13.64 -6.40 7.60
N ASP A 81 -13.77 -5.81 6.42
CA ASP A 81 -13.05 -6.22 5.22
C ASP A 81 -11.67 -5.56 5.22
N VAL A 82 -10.63 -6.33 4.89
CA VAL A 82 -9.24 -5.87 4.82
C VAL A 82 -8.62 -6.36 3.52
N HIS A 83 -8.07 -5.42 2.76
CA HIS A 83 -7.27 -5.69 1.57
C HIS A 83 -5.84 -5.22 1.79
N ILE A 84 -4.90 -6.07 1.40
CA ILE A 84 -3.47 -5.84 1.43
C ILE A 84 -2.96 -5.98 0.01
N ILE A 85 -2.32 -4.93 -0.48
CA ILE A 85 -1.87 -4.83 -1.86
C ILE A 85 -0.38 -4.57 -1.82
N SER A 86 0.41 -5.36 -2.54
CA SER A 86 1.85 -5.14 -2.64
C SER A 86 2.15 -3.83 -3.36
N GLY A 87 3.23 -3.16 -2.96
CA GLY A 87 3.68 -1.91 -3.58
C GLY A 87 4.47 -2.08 -4.88
N GLU A 88 4.22 -3.14 -5.66
CA GLU A 88 5.07 -3.53 -6.80
C GLU A 88 4.97 -2.65 -8.04
N SER A 89 3.87 -1.92 -8.19
CA SER A 89 3.66 -0.97 -9.29
C SER A 89 3.23 0.39 -8.76
N PHE A 90 3.48 1.45 -9.53
CA PHE A 90 2.90 2.77 -9.23
C PHE A 90 1.38 2.77 -9.36
N ASP A 91 0.84 1.87 -10.18
CA ASP A 91 -0.59 1.70 -10.37
C ASP A 91 -1.24 1.07 -9.14
N ALA A 92 -0.53 0.26 -8.34
CA ALA A 92 -1.09 -0.27 -7.09
C ALA A 92 -1.52 0.85 -6.10
N TYR A 93 -0.90 2.04 -6.19
CA TYR A 93 -1.18 3.21 -5.35
C TYR A 93 -2.38 4.02 -5.84
N HIS A 94 -3.55 3.38 -5.93
CA HIS A 94 -4.79 4.13 -6.09
C HIS A 94 -5.34 4.62 -4.76
N GLU A 95 -5.70 5.90 -4.72
CA GLU A 95 -6.42 6.50 -3.61
C GLU A 95 -7.84 5.93 -3.52
N PRO A 96 -8.30 5.44 -2.34
CA PRO A 96 -9.64 4.89 -2.22
C PRO A 96 -10.75 5.87 -2.58
N ALA A 97 -10.60 7.16 -2.30
CA ALA A 97 -11.59 8.17 -2.69
C ALA A 97 -11.80 8.25 -4.22
N MET A 98 -10.74 7.99 -4.99
CA MET A 98 -10.80 7.95 -6.46
C MET A 98 -11.34 6.62 -6.98
N CYS A 99 -11.01 5.49 -6.35
CA CYS A 99 -11.57 4.19 -6.76
C CYS A 99 -13.05 4.08 -6.43
N MET A 100 -13.45 4.51 -5.24
CA MET A 100 -14.79 4.29 -4.71
C MET A 100 -15.84 5.17 -5.41
N SER A 101 -15.45 6.31 -5.98
CA SER A 101 -16.33 7.15 -6.80
C SER A 101 -16.84 6.44 -8.05
N GLY A 102 -16.01 5.58 -8.67
CA GLY A 102 -16.43 4.72 -9.77
C GLY A 102 -17.53 3.71 -9.39
N TYR A 103 -17.72 3.46 -8.09
CA TYR A 103 -18.78 2.62 -7.53
C TYR A 103 -19.90 3.43 -6.87
N GLY A 104 -20.02 4.73 -7.17
CA GLY A 104 -21.08 5.59 -6.66
C GLY A 104 -20.89 6.07 -5.22
N PHE A 105 -19.68 5.98 -4.66
CA PHE A 105 -19.38 6.52 -3.34
C PHE A 105 -18.69 7.88 -3.40
N THR A 106 -19.16 8.81 -2.59
CA THR A 106 -18.55 10.13 -2.41
C THR A 106 -17.91 10.24 -1.03
N LEU A 107 -16.69 10.80 -0.97
CA LEU A 107 -15.98 11.09 0.27
C LEU A 107 -16.69 12.24 1.00
N THR A 108 -17.17 11.97 2.22
CA THR A 108 -17.93 12.97 3.02
C THR A 108 -17.14 13.52 4.20
N ALA A 109 -16.19 12.77 4.72
CA ALA A 109 -15.30 13.22 5.80
C ALA A 109 -13.97 12.47 5.76
N GLN A 110 -12.90 13.12 6.24
CA GLN A 110 -11.61 12.48 6.46
C GLN A 110 -10.86 13.06 7.65
N LEU A 111 -10.00 12.26 8.26
CA LEU A 111 -9.02 12.69 9.27
C LEU A 111 -7.79 11.78 9.25
N PHE A 112 -6.71 12.18 9.92
CA PHE A 112 -5.45 11.43 9.99
C PHE A 112 -5.15 10.98 11.42
N PRO A 113 -5.88 9.98 11.95
CA PRO A 113 -5.71 9.55 13.33
C PRO A 113 -4.37 8.83 13.55
N LYS A 114 -3.83 8.98 14.76
CA LYS A 114 -2.79 8.11 15.31
C LYS A 114 -3.44 6.82 15.80
N VAL A 115 -3.67 5.87 14.88
CA VAL A 115 -4.36 4.59 15.19
C VAL A 115 -3.40 3.58 15.82
N PHE A 116 -2.12 3.68 15.47
CA PHE A 116 -1.06 2.71 15.78
C PHE A 116 -0.08 3.28 16.83
N ASP A 117 1.18 2.81 16.84
CA ASP A 117 2.24 3.28 17.73
C ASP A 117 2.55 4.78 17.58
N LYS A 118 3.33 5.34 18.50
CA LYS A 118 3.75 6.76 18.50
C LYS A 118 4.39 7.08 17.15
N ASP A 119 3.72 7.95 16.38
CA ASP A 119 4.09 8.46 15.04
C ASP A 119 3.55 7.70 13.82
N ASN A 120 2.93 6.54 14.02
CA ASN A 120 2.29 5.79 12.94
C ASN A 120 0.84 6.24 12.75
N THR A 121 0.55 6.71 11.53
CA THR A 121 -0.75 7.27 11.15
C THR A 121 -1.47 6.39 10.14
N ALA A 122 -2.78 6.53 10.13
CA ALA A 122 -3.65 6.09 9.04
C ALA A 122 -4.49 7.28 8.56
N ARG A 123 -5.07 7.18 7.38
CA ARG A 123 -6.12 8.07 6.91
C ARG A 123 -7.46 7.38 7.16
N ALA A 124 -8.31 8.01 7.95
CA ALA A 124 -9.69 7.57 8.14
C ALA A 124 -10.60 8.36 7.21
N MET A 125 -11.49 7.66 6.51
CA MET A 125 -12.43 8.22 5.55
C MET A 125 -13.84 7.72 5.83
N VAL A 126 -14.81 8.60 5.64
CA VAL A 126 -16.23 8.25 5.56
C VAL A 126 -16.67 8.43 4.12
N LEU A 127 -17.13 7.34 3.52
CA LEU A 127 -17.64 7.28 2.15
C LEU A 127 -19.14 7.06 2.22
N LYS A 128 -19.92 7.76 1.40
CA LYS A 128 -21.38 7.60 1.32
C LYS A 128 -21.76 7.25 -0.12
N HIS A 129 -22.49 6.16 -0.30
CA HIS A 129 -23.07 5.81 -1.58
C HIS A 129 -24.21 6.78 -1.92
N GLU A 130 -24.21 7.32 -3.13
CA GLU A 130 -25.12 8.40 -3.53
C GLU A 130 -26.58 7.92 -3.56
N ASP A 131 -26.86 6.80 -4.24
CA ASP A 131 -28.24 6.30 -4.38
C ASP A 131 -28.78 5.62 -3.10
N SER A 132 -28.01 4.69 -2.53
CA SER A 132 -28.49 3.87 -1.40
C SER A 132 -28.35 4.55 -0.04
N GLY A 133 -27.58 5.64 0.05
CA GLY A 133 -27.24 6.29 1.32
C GLY A 133 -26.35 5.47 2.25
N VAL A 134 -25.91 4.28 1.84
CA VAL A 134 -25.01 3.41 2.61
C VAL A 134 -23.72 4.17 2.94
N ARG A 135 -23.29 4.10 4.21
CA ARG A 135 -22.05 4.72 4.67
C ARG A 135 -21.01 3.65 4.95
N VAL A 136 -19.78 3.89 4.53
CA VAL A 136 -18.61 3.04 4.78
C VAL A 136 -17.58 3.86 5.55
N LEU A 137 -17.06 3.29 6.63
CA LEU A 137 -15.90 3.82 7.33
C LEU A 137 -14.67 3.03 6.87
N MET A 138 -13.61 3.73 6.46
CA MET A 138 -12.39 3.12 5.95
C MET A 138 -11.16 3.68 6.65
N LEU A 139 -10.21 2.80 6.99
CA LEU A 139 -8.84 3.13 7.33
C LEU A 139 -7.93 2.73 6.16
N PHE A 140 -7.08 3.66 5.76
CA PHE A 140 -6.10 3.49 4.69
C PHE A 140 -4.72 3.87 5.21
N TRP A 141 -3.73 3.02 4.96
CA TRP A 141 -2.33 3.35 5.25
C TRP A 141 -1.39 2.55 4.35
N VAL A 142 -0.19 3.08 4.16
CA VAL A 142 0.95 2.33 3.65
C VAL A 142 1.79 1.88 4.83
N GLN A 143 2.15 0.61 4.86
CA GLN A 143 2.98 0.02 5.90
C GLN A 143 4.25 -0.55 5.30
N TYR A 144 5.38 -0.14 5.85
CA TYR A 144 6.70 -0.63 5.45
C TYR A 144 7.09 -1.86 6.26
N GLU A 145 8.02 -2.66 5.73
CA GLU A 145 8.59 -3.86 6.40
C GLU A 145 9.27 -3.57 7.74
N ASP A 146 9.61 -2.30 8.02
CA ASP A 146 10.15 -1.87 9.30
C ASP A 146 9.08 -1.50 10.34
N GLY A 147 7.80 -1.58 9.98
CA GLY A 147 6.67 -1.26 10.84
C GLY A 147 6.31 0.22 10.87
N THR A 148 7.02 1.08 10.13
CA THR A 148 6.58 2.47 9.95
C THR A 148 5.35 2.52 9.05
N THR A 149 4.47 3.49 9.29
CA THR A 149 3.29 3.72 8.46
C THR A 149 3.25 5.14 7.92
N SER A 150 2.54 5.30 6.82
CA SER A 150 2.12 6.60 6.33
C SER A 150 0.64 6.53 6.00
N GLY A 151 -0.16 7.46 6.53
CA GLY A 151 -1.53 7.67 6.04
C GLY A 151 -1.60 8.28 4.64
N ILE A 152 -0.44 8.55 4.01
CA ILE A 152 -0.20 9.37 2.82
C ILE A 152 -1.13 10.59 2.81
N GLY A 153 -0.68 11.64 3.50
CA GLY A 153 -1.36 12.93 3.58
C GLY A 153 -1.64 13.56 2.20
N ASP A 154 -2.70 14.38 2.14
CA ASP A 154 -3.20 15.17 1.00
C ASP A 154 -2.79 14.64 -0.39
N MET A 155 -3.12 13.38 -0.68
CA MET A 155 -3.28 12.92 -2.05
C MET A 155 -4.51 13.64 -2.62
N HIS A 156 -4.31 14.82 -3.17
CA HIS A 156 -5.27 15.43 -4.10
C HIS A 156 -4.97 14.93 -5.51
N ALA A 157 -5.99 14.75 -6.33
CA ALA A 157 -5.92 14.12 -7.66
C ALA A 157 -4.78 14.59 -8.59
N TYR A 158 -4.25 15.81 -8.43
CA TYR A 158 -3.10 16.33 -9.19
C TYR A 158 -1.74 16.22 -8.48
N ALA A 159 -1.69 16.07 -7.15
CA ALA A 159 -0.48 15.82 -6.37
C ALA A 159 -0.06 14.33 -6.39
N ASP A 160 -0.84 13.50 -7.07
CA ASP A 160 -0.76 12.04 -7.08
C ASP A 160 0.54 11.53 -7.72
N ILE A 161 0.98 12.12 -8.84
CA ILE A 161 2.19 11.68 -9.54
C ILE A 161 3.44 11.86 -8.66
N SER A 162 3.60 13.00 -7.98
CA SER A 162 4.79 13.26 -7.19
C SER A 162 4.86 12.39 -5.94
N GLN A 163 3.72 12.10 -5.29
CA GLN A 163 3.66 11.19 -4.15
C GLN A 163 3.86 9.73 -4.57
N ARG A 164 3.21 9.28 -5.66
CA ARG A 164 3.47 7.96 -6.25
C ARG A 164 4.95 7.80 -6.57
N MET A 165 5.54 8.79 -7.25
CA MET A 165 6.98 8.81 -7.53
C MET A 165 7.80 8.81 -6.25
N LYS A 166 7.45 9.57 -5.20
CA LYS A 166 8.19 9.59 -3.93
C LYS A 166 8.14 8.23 -3.22
N VAL A 167 6.99 7.57 -3.20
CA VAL A 167 6.84 6.25 -2.59
C VAL A 167 7.64 5.22 -3.39
N GLY A 168 7.48 5.16 -4.71
CA GLY A 168 8.26 4.25 -5.55
C GLY A 168 9.75 4.55 -5.51
N TRP A 169 10.16 5.83 -5.47
CA TRP A 169 11.55 6.25 -5.33
C TRP A 169 12.12 5.80 -3.98
N ASN A 170 11.37 5.94 -2.89
CA ASN A 170 11.79 5.43 -1.59
C ASN A 170 11.93 3.90 -1.60
N THR A 171 11.02 3.18 -2.24
CA THR A 171 11.11 1.71 -2.40
C THR A 171 12.35 1.32 -3.22
N VAL A 172 12.66 2.06 -4.29
CA VAL A 172 13.80 1.80 -5.17
C VAL A 172 15.12 2.14 -4.49
N MET A 173 15.22 3.32 -3.88
CA MET A 173 16.47 3.85 -3.32
C MET A 173 16.77 3.31 -1.93
N ASN A 174 15.77 3.27 -1.05
CA ASN A 174 15.97 2.80 0.33
C ASN A 174 15.78 1.29 0.46
N GLY A 175 15.26 0.61 -0.57
CA GLY A 175 15.05 -0.84 -0.58
C GLY A 175 13.94 -1.34 0.36
N LYS A 176 13.24 -0.43 1.04
CA LYS A 176 12.17 -0.78 1.99
C LYS A 176 10.95 -1.26 1.22
N GLN A 177 10.52 -2.49 1.49
CA GLN A 177 9.24 -2.96 0.97
C GLN A 177 8.08 -2.34 1.74
N CYS A 178 6.97 -2.18 1.04
CA CYS A 178 5.73 -1.74 1.65
C CYS A 178 4.52 -2.40 1.03
N VAL A 179 3.45 -2.41 1.80
CA VAL A 179 2.11 -2.78 1.36
C VAL A 179 1.14 -1.64 1.62
N ILE A 180 0.12 -1.58 0.79
CA ILE A 180 -1.02 -0.69 0.96
C ILE A 180 -2.11 -1.50 1.66
N VAL A 181 -2.60 -0.98 2.78
CA VAL A 181 -3.66 -1.63 3.55
C VAL A 181 -4.91 -0.77 3.51
N ARG A 182 -6.02 -1.41 3.15
CA ARG A 182 -7.37 -0.83 3.14
C ARG A 182 -8.23 -1.69 4.06
N ALA A 183 -8.63 -1.15 5.20
CA ALA A 183 -9.59 -1.79 6.08
C ALA A 183 -10.89 -0.99 6.07
N TYR A 184 -12.05 -1.63 5.94
CA TYR A 184 -13.32 -0.91 5.94
C TYR A 184 -14.46 -1.75 6.50
N THR A 185 -15.51 -1.05 6.94
CA THR A 185 -16.75 -1.66 7.40
C THR A 185 -17.93 -0.75 7.09
N ARG A 186 -19.11 -1.34 6.93
CA ARG A 186 -20.36 -0.59 6.71
C ARG A 186 -20.85 -0.05 8.05
N ILE A 187 -21.31 1.20 8.05
CA ILE A 187 -22.00 1.78 9.22
C ILE A 187 -23.45 1.31 9.17
N ALA A 188 -23.83 0.45 10.11
CA ALA A 188 -25.20 -0.05 10.22
C ALA A 188 -26.21 1.10 10.39
N PRO A 189 -27.45 0.99 9.90
CA PRO A 189 -28.46 2.04 10.07
C PRO A 189 -28.72 2.41 11.53
N GLY A 190 -28.63 1.43 12.45
CA GLY A 190 -28.76 1.64 13.90
C GLY A 190 -27.54 2.27 14.57
N ASP A 191 -26.37 2.24 13.93
CA ASP A 191 -25.15 2.89 14.43
C ASP A 191 -25.11 4.36 13.95
N THR A 192 -25.99 5.17 14.51
CA THR A 192 -26.20 6.58 14.08
C THR A 192 -24.90 7.39 14.12
N THR A 193 -24.04 7.12 15.10
CA THR A 193 -22.76 7.80 15.32
C THR A 193 -21.57 7.15 14.62
N GLY A 194 -21.71 5.93 14.11
CA GLY A 194 -20.59 5.14 13.60
C GLY A 194 -19.64 4.64 14.68
N ALA A 195 -20.04 4.67 15.96
CA ALA A 195 -19.16 4.35 17.09
C ALA A 195 -18.79 2.86 17.11
N GLN A 196 -19.73 1.98 16.79
CA GLN A 196 -19.52 0.53 16.73
C GLN A 196 -18.64 0.18 15.54
N ALA A 197 -18.98 0.70 14.34
CA ALA A 197 -18.17 0.55 13.14
C ALA A 197 -16.73 1.02 13.36
N ARG A 198 -16.54 2.18 14.01
CA ARG A 198 -15.22 2.73 14.34
C ARG A 198 -14.43 1.83 15.29
N ARG A 199 -15.06 1.34 16.37
CA ARG A 199 -14.40 0.44 17.33
C ARG A 199 -13.89 -0.81 16.63
N ASN A 200 -14.77 -1.47 15.87
CA ASN A 200 -14.47 -2.70 15.15
C ASN A 200 -13.32 -2.50 14.16
N LEU A 201 -13.42 -1.45 13.35
CA LEU A 201 -12.40 -1.12 12.37
C LEU A 201 -11.03 -0.85 13.01
N TYR A 202 -10.99 -0.14 14.14
CA TYR A 202 -9.75 0.19 14.83
C TYR A 202 -9.11 -1.03 15.48
N GLU A 203 -9.91 -1.94 16.04
CA GLU A 203 -9.42 -3.18 16.65
C GLU A 203 -8.75 -4.09 15.61
N VAL A 204 -9.46 -4.38 14.52
CA VAL A 204 -8.93 -5.19 13.41
C VAL A 204 -7.72 -4.51 12.78
N SER A 205 -7.77 -3.19 12.56
CA SER A 205 -6.65 -2.47 11.93
C SER A 205 -5.38 -2.48 12.80
N ARG A 206 -5.50 -2.41 14.13
CA ARG A 206 -4.35 -2.53 15.03
C ARG A 206 -3.76 -3.93 15.04
N GLY A 207 -4.60 -4.97 15.10
CA GLY A 207 -4.14 -6.35 15.01
C GLY A 207 -3.43 -6.64 13.69
N MET A 208 -4.01 -6.15 12.59
CA MET A 208 -3.41 -6.23 11.25
C MET A 208 -2.05 -5.52 11.20
N TYR A 209 -1.97 -4.29 11.71
CA TYR A 209 -0.73 -3.53 11.81
C TYR A 209 0.37 -4.31 12.53
N GLN A 210 0.06 -4.89 13.70
CA GLN A 210 1.04 -5.67 14.47
C GLN A 210 1.45 -6.95 13.74
N GLY A 211 0.51 -7.64 13.08
CA GLY A 211 0.81 -8.83 12.26
C GLY A 211 1.81 -8.53 11.15
N ILE A 212 1.53 -7.50 10.34
CA ILE A 212 2.41 -7.07 9.25
C ILE A 212 3.78 -6.61 9.77
N LYS A 213 3.81 -5.88 10.89
CA LYS A 213 5.06 -5.43 11.54
C LYS A 213 5.91 -6.62 12.00
N GLY A 214 5.27 -7.65 12.56
CA GLY A 214 5.91 -8.90 12.94
C GLY A 214 6.55 -9.59 11.73
N ASP A 215 5.79 -9.81 10.66
CA ASP A 215 6.30 -10.44 9.43
C ASP A 215 7.43 -9.65 8.77
N GLY A 216 7.29 -8.32 8.68
CA GLY A 216 8.32 -7.45 8.09
C GLY A 216 9.68 -7.55 8.79
N SER A 217 9.69 -7.80 10.10
CA SER A 217 10.93 -8.06 10.84
C SER A 217 11.61 -9.38 10.43
N ILE A 218 10.82 -10.43 10.17
CA ILE A 218 11.30 -11.74 9.71
C ILE A 218 11.79 -11.63 8.27
N TRP A 219 11.04 -10.94 7.42
CA TRP A 219 11.40 -10.68 6.03
C TRP A 219 12.77 -10.01 5.91
N ARG A 220 13.01 -8.90 6.64
CA ARG A 220 14.30 -8.19 6.62
C ARG A 220 15.48 -9.08 7.01
N ASN A 221 15.30 -9.92 8.02
CA ASN A 221 16.34 -10.85 8.47
C ASN A 221 16.67 -11.93 7.42
N ARG A 222 15.69 -12.36 6.62
CA ARG A 222 15.92 -13.30 5.51
C ARG A 222 16.64 -12.61 4.34
N SER A 223 16.15 -11.44 3.95
CA SER A 223 16.70 -10.65 2.84
C SER A 223 18.16 -10.24 3.09
N SER A 224 18.51 -9.87 4.31
CA SER A 224 19.89 -9.52 4.68
C SER A 224 20.85 -10.71 4.60
N LYS A 225 20.42 -11.90 5.08
CA LYS A 225 21.22 -13.14 4.98
C LYS A 225 21.46 -13.56 3.54
N LEU A 226 20.44 -13.47 2.68
CA LEU A 226 20.57 -13.79 1.25
C LEU A 226 21.52 -12.83 0.53
N ALA A 227 21.45 -11.53 0.86
CA ALA A 227 22.36 -10.54 0.28
C ALA A 227 23.82 -10.78 0.70
N GLN A 228 24.07 -11.14 1.96
CA GLN A 228 25.41 -11.49 2.46
C GLN A 228 25.96 -12.75 1.77
N ALA A 229 25.13 -13.79 1.62
CA ALA A 229 25.53 -15.02 0.93
C ALA A 229 25.88 -14.78 -0.55
N ALA A 230 25.16 -13.88 -1.23
CA ALA A 230 25.45 -13.52 -2.62
C ALA A 230 26.70 -12.63 -2.78
N GLY A 231 27.01 -11.79 -1.78
CA GLY A 231 28.16 -10.89 -1.80
C GLY A 231 29.48 -11.52 -1.35
N GLY A 232 29.45 -12.59 -0.55
CA GLY A 232 30.65 -13.27 -0.03
C GLY A 232 31.34 -14.23 -0.99
N SER A 233 30.93 -14.28 -2.26
CA SER A 233 31.43 -15.24 -3.26
C SER A 233 32.54 -14.69 -4.18
N SER A 234 33.08 -13.49 -3.94
CA SER A 234 34.05 -12.86 -4.85
C SER A 234 35.53 -12.95 -4.45
N ASP A 235 35.86 -13.43 -3.25
CA ASP A 235 37.21 -13.21 -2.69
C ASP A 235 38.12 -14.47 -2.67
N ASP A 236 37.65 -15.64 -3.13
CA ASP A 236 38.43 -16.90 -3.12
C ASP A 236 38.92 -17.35 -4.53
N ALA A 237 39.09 -16.41 -5.46
CA ALA A 237 39.73 -16.67 -6.75
C ALA A 237 41.04 -15.88 -6.87
N SER A 238 42.05 -16.30 -6.09
CA SER A 238 43.45 -15.88 -6.25
C SER A 238 44.37 -17.09 -6.29
#